data_AF-A0A365YD74-F1
#
_entry.id   AF-A0A365YD74-F1
#
_cell.length_a   1.000
_cell.length_b   1.000
_cell.length_c   1.000
_cell.angle_alpha   90.00
_cell.angle_beta   90.00
_cell.angle_gamma   90.00
#
_symmetry.space_group_name_H-M   'P 1'
#
loop_
_entity.id
_entity.type
_entity.pdbx_description
1 polymer ?
#
loop_
_entity_poly.entity_id
_entity_poly.type
_entity_poly.pdbx_seq_one_letter_code
_entity_poly.pdbx_strand_id
1 'polypeptide(L)'
;MVRRLFDVPPHEVSAAENWFAFGTRTPRAARKASSVSLVRDTSQGVETYLTYRPGGSPLGNVAFPGGSHEASDRATYKWFGPSLSQWSKRMDVLDQQLVQAHIVCAIRELFEETGILLAGTDEQSVVEMSDPEEWMTARETIAGQDLGFDEFLKRRGLGLRTDLLRPVAHWLSPNFAFRRFDTWYFAATVPLRQEPTLLRGKGKWGRWCVASQVVAKRNSSTLGDMVGQPNTVGMSLSQITYPAVEIMLERMTDANGVVAYLSRVRSFDLQHPDLLVRDGTYYLEVIGTQKADSASSWQATAGH
;
A
#
# COMPACT_ATOMS: atom_id res chain seq x y z
N MET A 1 12.13 16.40 -16.10
CA MET A 1 11.94 14.97 -15.78
C MET A 1 12.96 14.63 -14.70
N VAL A 2 12.51 14.16 -13.54
CA VAL A 2 13.40 13.90 -12.39
C VAL A 2 13.70 12.41 -12.34
N ARG A 3 14.97 12.05 -12.44
CA ARG A 3 15.45 10.67 -12.37
C ARG A 3 15.78 10.34 -10.93
N ARG A 4 15.28 9.21 -10.43
CA ARG A 4 15.54 8.74 -9.08
C ARG A 4 16.05 7.31 -9.11
N LEU A 5 17.07 7.04 -8.30
CA LEU A 5 17.69 5.72 -8.19
C LEU A 5 17.47 5.18 -6.80
N PHE A 6 17.11 3.91 -6.73
CA PHE A 6 16.93 3.13 -5.50
C PHE A 6 17.76 1.86 -5.63
N ASP A 7 18.33 1.40 -4.53
CA ASP A 7 19.05 0.13 -4.53
C ASP A 7 18.08 -1.02 -4.86
N VAL A 8 18.54 -2.01 -5.63
CA VAL A 8 17.80 -3.27 -5.77
C VAL A 8 17.89 -4.04 -4.44
N PRO A 9 16.76 -4.50 -3.87
CA PRO A 9 16.78 -5.32 -2.66
C PRO A 9 17.71 -6.54 -2.81
N PRO A 10 18.53 -6.89 -1.79
CA PRO A 10 19.54 -7.94 -1.92
C PRO A 10 19.01 -9.29 -2.44
N HIS A 11 17.79 -9.68 -2.07
CA HIS A 11 17.16 -10.93 -2.52
C HIS A 11 16.74 -10.91 -4.00
N GLU A 12 16.78 -9.75 -4.66
CA GLU A 12 16.43 -9.59 -6.08
C GLU A 12 17.65 -9.33 -6.98
N VAL A 13 18.84 -9.09 -6.42
CA VAL A 13 20.06 -8.78 -7.19
C VAL A 13 20.36 -9.86 -8.22
N SER A 14 20.30 -11.14 -7.85
CA SER A 14 20.54 -12.22 -8.81
C SER A 14 19.49 -12.27 -9.94
N ALA A 15 18.25 -11.83 -9.69
CA ALA A 15 17.24 -11.73 -10.75
C ALA A 15 17.57 -10.58 -11.71
N ALA A 16 17.99 -9.43 -11.17
CA ALA A 16 18.44 -8.28 -11.94
C ALA A 16 19.69 -8.59 -12.79
N GLU A 17 20.69 -9.24 -12.21
CA GLU A 17 21.91 -9.71 -12.90
C GLU A 17 21.58 -10.60 -14.10
N ASN A 18 20.75 -11.62 -13.87
CA ASN A 18 20.33 -12.55 -14.91
C ASN A 18 19.55 -11.84 -16.03
N TRP A 19 18.67 -10.89 -15.67
CA TRP A 19 17.92 -10.11 -16.65
C TRP A 19 18.83 -9.22 -17.51
N PHE A 20 19.81 -8.58 -16.89
CA PHE A 20 20.79 -7.75 -17.58
C PHE A 20 21.68 -8.57 -18.51
N ALA A 21 22.21 -9.71 -18.03
CA ALA A 21 23.17 -10.53 -18.77
C ALA A 21 22.57 -11.26 -19.98
N PHE A 22 21.33 -11.76 -19.86
CA PHE A 22 20.72 -12.61 -20.90
C PHE A 22 19.69 -11.88 -21.77
N GLY A 23 19.54 -10.57 -21.61
CA GLY A 23 18.65 -9.73 -22.40
C GLY A 23 17.17 -9.84 -22.02
N THR A 24 16.37 -8.87 -22.50
CA THR A 24 14.93 -8.74 -22.23
C THR A 24 14.14 -9.95 -22.75
N ARG A 25 13.71 -10.81 -21.83
CA ARG A 25 12.69 -11.84 -22.08
C ARG A 25 11.30 -11.22 -21.89
N THR A 26 10.24 -11.91 -22.31
CA THR A 26 8.89 -11.47 -21.95
C THR A 26 8.74 -11.50 -20.42
N PRO A 27 8.45 -10.35 -19.77
CA PRO A 27 8.24 -10.31 -18.32
C PRO A 27 7.09 -11.23 -17.93
N ARG A 28 7.15 -11.80 -16.72
CA ARG A 28 6.03 -12.57 -16.19
C ARG A 28 4.78 -11.69 -16.04
N ALA A 29 3.60 -12.27 -16.15
CA ALA A 29 2.36 -11.54 -15.91
C ALA A 29 2.33 -11.01 -14.46
N ALA A 30 1.89 -9.76 -14.30
CA ALA A 30 1.75 -9.15 -13.00
C ALA A 30 0.40 -9.52 -12.37
N ARG A 31 0.44 -9.93 -11.10
CA ARG A 31 -0.77 -10.15 -10.30
C ARG A 31 -1.33 -8.80 -9.87
N LYS A 32 -2.64 -8.63 -9.94
CA LYS A 32 -3.31 -7.44 -9.40
C LYS A 32 -3.23 -7.46 -7.88
N ALA A 33 -2.92 -6.31 -7.30
CA ALA A 33 -2.72 -6.14 -5.87
C ALA A 33 -3.21 -4.78 -5.40
N SER A 34 -3.44 -4.68 -4.09
CA SER A 34 -3.74 -3.41 -3.42
C SER A 34 -2.98 -3.32 -2.10
N SER A 35 -2.64 -2.11 -1.69
CA SER A 35 -1.93 -1.84 -0.44
C SER A 35 -2.41 -0.54 0.19
N VAL A 36 -2.43 -0.47 1.52
CA VAL A 36 -2.98 0.68 2.27
C VAL A 36 -1.96 1.24 3.25
N SER A 37 -1.55 2.49 3.06
CA SER A 37 -0.82 3.24 4.07
C SER A 37 -1.80 3.83 5.09
N LEU A 38 -1.83 3.28 6.30
CA LEU A 38 -2.50 3.93 7.42
C LEU A 38 -1.72 5.18 7.83
N VAL A 39 -2.40 6.32 7.94
CA VAL A 39 -1.77 7.60 8.30
C VAL A 39 -2.44 8.24 9.52
N ARG A 40 -1.65 8.87 10.38
CA ARG A 40 -2.13 9.69 11.50
C ARG A 40 -1.21 10.88 11.75
N ASP A 41 -1.75 11.92 12.36
CA ASP A 41 -0.97 13.09 12.78
C ASP A 41 -0.26 12.82 14.10
N THR A 42 0.96 13.38 14.23
CA THR A 42 1.72 13.45 15.47
C THR A 42 2.36 14.83 15.59
N SER A 43 2.89 15.16 16.77
CA SER A 43 3.69 16.39 16.94
C SER A 43 4.99 16.39 16.11
N GLN A 44 5.38 15.25 15.51
CA GLN A 44 6.58 15.09 14.68
C GLN A 44 6.24 15.01 13.17
N GLY A 45 4.99 15.26 12.79
CA GLY A 45 4.48 15.16 11.42
C GLY A 45 3.66 13.90 11.18
N VAL A 46 3.49 13.55 9.90
CA VAL A 46 2.71 12.38 9.48
C VAL A 46 3.42 11.09 9.88
N GLU A 47 2.68 10.21 10.56
CA GLU A 47 3.12 8.87 10.94
C GLU A 47 2.35 7.82 10.13
N THR A 48 3.04 6.74 9.73
CA THR A 48 2.43 5.63 8.98
C THR A 48 2.73 4.28 9.61
N TYR A 49 1.82 3.32 9.45
CA TYR A 49 2.05 1.95 9.91
C TYR A 49 2.79 1.13 8.84
N LEU A 50 3.95 0.56 9.20
CA LEU A 50 4.74 -0.33 8.35
C LEU A 50 4.75 -1.73 8.95
N THR A 51 4.75 -2.76 8.09
CA THR A 51 4.78 -4.17 8.48
C THR A 51 5.96 -4.90 7.85
N TYR A 52 6.46 -5.94 8.52
CA TYR A 52 7.45 -6.85 7.96
C TYR A 52 6.77 -7.98 7.18
N ARG A 53 7.27 -8.24 5.96
CA ARG A 53 6.82 -9.29 5.05
C ARG A 53 7.87 -10.40 4.95
N PRO A 54 7.56 -11.62 5.44
CA PRO A 54 8.47 -12.75 5.31
C PRO A 54 8.59 -13.24 3.85
N GLY A 55 9.74 -13.83 3.50
CA GLY A 55 9.89 -14.58 2.24
C GLY A 55 10.24 -13.76 0.99
N GLY A 56 10.91 -12.61 1.15
CA GLY A 56 11.54 -11.88 0.03
C GLY A 56 10.55 -11.40 -1.04
N SER A 57 9.63 -10.53 -0.66
CA SER A 57 8.68 -9.92 -1.61
C SER A 57 9.41 -8.98 -2.58
N PRO A 58 9.03 -8.93 -3.88
CA PRO A 58 9.53 -7.94 -4.84
C PRO A 58 9.02 -6.51 -4.54
N LEU A 59 8.11 -6.37 -3.57
CA LEU A 59 7.65 -5.09 -3.03
C LEU A 59 8.35 -4.73 -1.71
N GLY A 60 9.50 -5.35 -1.42
CA GLY A 60 10.27 -5.14 -0.22
C GLY A 60 9.85 -6.03 0.97
N ASN A 61 10.75 -6.19 1.92
CA ASN A 61 10.51 -6.88 3.19
C ASN A 61 9.83 -6.01 4.24
N VAL A 62 9.82 -4.69 4.05
CA VAL A 62 9.08 -3.74 4.85
C VAL A 62 8.18 -2.95 3.91
N ALA A 63 6.88 -2.93 4.18
CA ALA A 63 5.91 -2.27 3.33
C ALA A 63 4.68 -1.83 4.13
N PHE A 64 3.75 -1.21 3.43
CA PHE A 64 2.39 -1.06 3.94
C PHE A 64 1.64 -2.41 3.86
N PRO A 65 0.62 -2.63 4.70
CA PRO A 65 -0.33 -3.74 4.57
C PRO A 65 -0.86 -3.85 3.14
N GLY A 66 -1.00 -5.06 2.61
CA GLY A 66 -1.52 -5.26 1.27
C GLY A 66 -1.17 -6.61 0.67
N GLY A 67 -1.99 -7.03 -0.29
CA GLY A 67 -1.84 -8.32 -0.94
C GLY A 67 -2.51 -8.37 -2.30
N SER A 68 -2.75 -9.59 -2.78
CA SER A 68 -3.23 -9.84 -4.13
C SER A 68 -4.75 -9.89 -4.16
N HIS A 69 -5.31 -9.65 -5.34
CA HIS A 69 -6.73 -9.89 -5.57
C HIS A 69 -7.10 -11.35 -5.32
N GLU A 70 -8.31 -11.53 -4.81
CA GLU A 70 -9.01 -12.80 -4.65
C GLU A 70 -10.35 -12.76 -5.40
N ALA A 71 -10.99 -13.93 -5.56
CA ALA A 71 -12.27 -14.02 -6.25
C ALA A 71 -13.39 -13.23 -5.52
N SER A 72 -13.36 -13.24 -4.19
CA SER A 72 -14.31 -12.53 -3.32
C SER A 72 -14.25 -11.01 -3.51
N ASP A 73 -13.12 -10.44 -3.96
CA ASP A 73 -12.99 -8.99 -4.20
C ASP A 73 -13.94 -8.48 -5.30
N ARG A 74 -14.48 -9.40 -6.12
CA ARG A 74 -15.48 -9.12 -7.16
C ARG A 74 -16.92 -9.46 -6.75
N ALA A 75 -17.14 -9.92 -5.52
CA ALA A 75 -18.48 -10.21 -5.00
C ALA A 75 -19.34 -8.93 -4.87
N THR A 76 -20.61 -9.09 -4.53
CA THR A 76 -21.50 -7.95 -4.28
C THR A 76 -21.40 -7.53 -2.82
N TYR A 77 -21.11 -6.25 -2.57
CA TYR A 77 -20.99 -5.68 -1.23
C TYR A 77 -22.03 -4.58 -1.00
N LYS A 78 -22.50 -4.46 0.25
CA LYS A 78 -23.13 -3.20 0.70
C LYS A 78 -22.05 -2.11 0.66
N TRP A 79 -22.34 -1.01 -0.02
CA TRP A 79 -21.35 -0.03 -0.43
C TRP A 79 -21.72 1.37 0.05
N PHE A 80 -20.82 2.00 0.77
CA PHE A 80 -20.95 3.37 1.23
C PHE A 80 -19.84 4.23 0.65
N GLY A 81 -20.21 5.43 0.20
CA GLY A 81 -19.31 6.36 -0.45
C GLY A 81 -19.53 6.48 -1.96
N PRO A 82 -18.50 6.91 -2.72
CA PRO A 82 -18.62 7.18 -4.14
C PRO A 82 -19.06 5.94 -4.92
N SER A 83 -19.92 6.12 -5.92
CA SER A 83 -20.28 5.05 -6.86
C SER A 83 -19.04 4.52 -7.60
N LEU A 84 -19.14 3.30 -8.16
CA LEU A 84 -18.07 2.72 -8.97
C LEU A 84 -17.70 3.58 -10.18
N SER A 85 -18.66 4.31 -10.77
CA SER A 85 -18.37 5.28 -11.84
C SER A 85 -17.52 6.45 -11.35
N GLN A 86 -17.81 6.99 -10.16
CA GLN A 86 -16.99 8.04 -9.55
C GLN A 86 -15.59 7.53 -9.18
N TRP A 87 -15.48 6.30 -8.68
CA TRP A 87 -14.19 5.66 -8.42
C TRP A 87 -13.39 5.38 -9.69
N SER A 88 -14.04 4.88 -10.74
CA SER A 88 -13.46 4.69 -12.07
C SER A 88 -12.84 5.99 -12.59
N LYS A 89 -13.56 7.12 -12.48
CA LYS A 89 -13.02 8.45 -12.84
C LYS A 89 -11.85 8.88 -11.95
N ARG A 90 -11.88 8.58 -10.64
CA ARG A 90 -10.80 8.95 -9.71
C ARG A 90 -9.51 8.16 -9.96
N MET A 91 -9.63 6.89 -10.32
CA MET A 91 -8.50 6.00 -10.58
C MET A 91 -8.07 6.00 -12.05
N ASP A 92 -8.82 6.66 -12.93
CA ASP A 92 -8.62 6.59 -14.38
C ASP A 92 -8.60 5.14 -14.92
N VAL A 93 -9.53 4.32 -14.43
CA VAL A 93 -9.69 2.92 -14.83
C VAL A 93 -11.13 2.70 -15.30
N LEU A 94 -11.31 2.37 -16.57
CA LEU A 94 -12.64 2.22 -17.20
C LEU A 94 -13.42 0.99 -16.70
N ASP A 95 -12.71 -0.09 -16.37
CA ASP A 95 -13.31 -1.32 -15.86
C ASP A 95 -13.74 -1.16 -14.39
N GLN A 96 -15.04 -0.98 -14.17
CA GLN A 96 -15.62 -0.81 -12.84
C GLN A 96 -15.50 -2.06 -11.96
N GLN A 97 -15.46 -3.27 -12.53
CA GLN A 97 -15.27 -4.49 -11.74
C GLN A 97 -13.82 -4.59 -11.25
N LEU A 98 -12.85 -4.17 -12.07
CA LEU A 98 -11.46 -4.08 -11.66
C LEU A 98 -11.25 -3.00 -10.59
N VAL A 99 -11.90 -1.84 -10.74
CA VAL A 99 -11.93 -0.77 -9.72
C VAL A 99 -12.47 -1.30 -8.39
N GLN A 100 -13.61 -1.99 -8.43
CA GLN A 100 -14.19 -2.61 -7.23
C GLN A 100 -13.19 -3.58 -6.60
N ALA A 101 -12.61 -4.48 -7.39
CA ALA A 101 -11.67 -5.48 -6.89
C ALA A 101 -10.45 -4.84 -6.19
N HIS A 102 -9.92 -3.73 -6.73
CA HIS A 102 -8.83 -3.02 -6.05
C HIS A 102 -9.26 -2.40 -4.71
N ILE A 103 -10.44 -1.81 -4.64
CA ILE A 103 -10.95 -1.18 -3.41
C ILE A 103 -11.26 -2.24 -2.35
N VAL A 104 -11.93 -3.33 -2.73
CA VAL A 104 -12.26 -4.42 -1.80
C VAL A 104 -10.98 -5.11 -1.32
N CYS A 105 -10.04 -5.43 -2.23
CA CYS A 105 -8.74 -5.99 -1.88
C CYS A 105 -8.00 -5.10 -0.88
N ALA A 106 -8.01 -3.78 -1.07
CA ALA A 106 -7.39 -2.84 -0.15
C ALA A 106 -7.98 -2.93 1.27
N ILE A 107 -9.31 -2.94 1.39
CA ILE A 107 -9.98 -3.02 2.70
C ILE A 107 -9.78 -4.40 3.35
N ARG A 108 -9.90 -5.47 2.55
CA ARG A 108 -9.73 -6.85 3.01
C ARG A 108 -8.33 -7.08 3.55
N GLU A 109 -7.29 -6.77 2.77
CA GLU A 109 -5.89 -6.95 3.18
C GLU A 109 -5.52 -6.08 4.37
N LEU A 110 -6.05 -4.85 4.45
CA LEU A 110 -5.89 -4.00 5.62
C LEU A 110 -6.44 -4.68 6.88
N PHE A 111 -7.65 -5.26 6.79
CA PHE A 111 -8.27 -5.99 7.89
C PHE A 111 -7.52 -7.28 8.24
N GLU A 112 -7.13 -8.08 7.26
CA GLU A 112 -6.37 -9.30 7.49
C GLU A 112 -5.06 -9.01 8.22
N GLU A 113 -4.25 -8.09 7.70
CA GLU A 113 -2.91 -7.83 8.23
C GLU A 113 -2.90 -7.00 9.52
N THR A 114 -3.81 -6.04 9.66
CA THR A 114 -3.78 -5.08 10.78
C THR A 114 -5.01 -5.10 11.68
N GLY A 115 -6.11 -5.70 11.23
CA GLY A 115 -7.37 -5.69 11.96
C GLY A 115 -8.13 -4.39 11.82
N ILE A 116 -7.58 -3.36 11.15
CA ILE A 116 -8.34 -2.16 10.82
C ILE A 116 -9.38 -2.50 9.75
N LEU A 117 -10.65 -2.24 10.06
CA LEU A 117 -11.78 -2.51 9.16
C LEU A 117 -12.52 -1.22 8.80
N LEU A 118 -12.50 -0.89 7.51
CA LEU A 118 -13.24 0.23 6.94
C LEU A 118 -14.65 -0.23 6.54
N ALA A 119 -15.46 -0.56 7.53
CA ALA A 119 -16.85 -0.97 7.34
C ALA A 119 -17.74 -0.47 8.48
N GLY A 120 -19.03 -0.28 8.20
CA GLY A 120 -20.04 0.19 9.14
C GLY A 120 -21.44 -0.30 8.75
N THR A 121 -22.44 0.02 9.56
CA THR A 121 -23.84 -0.31 9.25
C THR A 121 -24.47 0.69 8.28
N ASP A 122 -23.90 1.90 8.18
CA ASP A 122 -24.31 3.02 7.35
C ASP A 122 -23.11 3.92 7.00
N GLU A 123 -23.37 5.05 6.32
CA GLU A 123 -22.37 6.03 5.88
C GLU A 123 -21.76 6.87 7.01
N GLN A 124 -22.28 6.78 8.24
CA GLN A 124 -21.86 7.63 9.36
C GLN A 124 -21.10 6.84 10.43
N SER A 125 -21.25 5.52 10.44
CA SER A 125 -20.64 4.62 11.41
C SER A 125 -19.44 3.85 10.85
N VAL A 126 -18.58 3.44 11.77
CA VAL A 126 -17.55 2.41 11.58
C VAL A 126 -17.72 1.38 12.67
N VAL A 127 -17.39 0.13 12.39
CA VAL A 127 -17.58 -0.96 13.35
C VAL A 127 -16.72 -0.77 14.59
N GLU A 128 -17.30 -1.05 15.75
CA GLU A 128 -16.60 -1.14 17.02
C GLU A 128 -16.21 -2.59 17.29
N MET A 129 -14.93 -2.81 17.60
CA MET A 129 -14.38 -4.15 17.85
C MET A 129 -14.47 -4.50 19.33
N SER A 130 -15.68 -4.78 19.82
CA SER A 130 -15.96 -5.00 21.24
C SER A 130 -15.32 -6.28 21.83
N ASP A 131 -15.08 -7.30 21.00
CA ASP A 131 -14.42 -8.56 21.39
C ASP A 131 -13.15 -8.83 20.56
N PRO A 132 -11.97 -8.38 21.02
CA PRO A 132 -10.72 -8.52 20.28
C PRO A 132 -10.37 -9.97 19.90
N GLU A 133 -10.79 -10.96 20.70
CA GLU A 133 -10.50 -12.37 20.45
C GLU A 133 -11.36 -12.90 19.30
N GLU A 134 -12.66 -12.61 19.29
CA GLU A 134 -13.56 -12.97 18.18
C GLU A 134 -13.08 -12.35 16.86
N TRP A 135 -12.71 -11.06 16.90
CA TRP A 135 -12.21 -10.34 15.74
C TRP A 135 -10.88 -10.91 15.23
N MET A 136 -9.95 -11.29 16.12
CA MET A 136 -8.71 -11.93 15.72
C MET A 136 -8.95 -13.31 15.08
N THR A 137 -9.82 -14.14 15.66
CA THR A 137 -10.17 -15.44 15.06
C THR A 137 -10.80 -15.26 13.69
N ALA A 138 -11.73 -14.32 13.52
CA ALA A 138 -12.34 -14.06 12.21
C ALA A 138 -11.29 -13.62 11.16
N ARG A 139 -10.34 -12.77 11.54
CA ARG A 139 -9.22 -12.36 10.68
C ARG A 139 -8.35 -13.54 10.28
N GLU A 140 -8.02 -14.43 11.21
CA GLU A 140 -7.22 -15.63 10.94
C GLU A 140 -7.95 -16.58 9.99
N THR A 141 -9.27 -16.75 10.14
CA THR A 141 -10.11 -17.56 9.24
C THR A 141 -10.18 -16.96 7.82
N ILE A 142 -10.31 -15.64 7.69
CA ILE A 142 -10.31 -14.96 6.39
C ILE A 142 -8.93 -15.06 5.73
N ALA A 143 -7.86 -14.77 6.46
CA ALA A 143 -6.47 -14.89 5.98
C ALA A 143 -6.04 -16.34 5.71
N GLY A 144 -6.80 -17.33 6.19
CA GLY A 144 -6.68 -18.74 5.86
C GLY A 144 -7.52 -19.17 4.65
N GLN A 145 -8.36 -18.28 4.12
CA GLN A 145 -9.36 -18.53 3.08
C GLN A 145 -10.47 -19.52 3.48
N ASP A 146 -10.66 -19.73 4.78
CA ASP A 146 -11.72 -20.60 5.32
C ASP A 146 -13.08 -19.87 5.43
N LEU A 147 -13.08 -18.53 5.33
CA LEU A 147 -14.27 -17.68 5.32
C LEU A 147 -14.09 -16.54 4.31
N GLY A 148 -15.05 -16.40 3.39
CA GLY A 148 -15.07 -15.28 2.44
C GLY A 148 -15.27 -13.93 3.14
N PHE A 149 -14.54 -12.91 2.73
CA PHE A 149 -14.65 -11.56 3.30
C PHE A 149 -16.05 -10.94 3.08
N ASP A 150 -16.68 -11.22 1.93
CA ASP A 150 -18.07 -10.86 1.64
C ASP A 150 -19.06 -11.52 2.60
N GLU A 151 -18.91 -12.82 2.84
CA GLU A 151 -19.75 -13.55 3.77
C GLU A 151 -19.58 -13.05 5.20
N PHE A 152 -18.34 -12.79 5.61
CA PHE A 152 -18.02 -12.20 6.91
C PHE A 152 -18.76 -10.89 7.16
N LEU A 153 -18.72 -9.96 6.20
CA LEU A 153 -19.42 -8.67 6.31
C LEU A 153 -20.93 -8.85 6.29
N LYS A 154 -21.45 -9.71 5.41
CA LYS A 154 -22.88 -9.99 5.28
C LYS A 154 -23.47 -10.54 6.58
N ARG A 155 -22.80 -11.50 7.23
CA ARG A 155 -23.23 -12.09 8.52
C ARG A 155 -23.30 -11.05 9.64
N ARG A 156 -22.52 -9.97 9.55
CA ARG A 156 -22.48 -8.87 10.53
C ARG A 156 -23.31 -7.64 10.11
N GLY A 157 -24.01 -7.70 8.98
CA GLY A 157 -24.80 -6.57 8.46
C GLY A 157 -23.96 -5.35 8.07
N LEU A 158 -22.66 -5.55 7.81
CA LEU A 158 -21.71 -4.47 7.53
C LEU A 158 -21.61 -4.17 6.03
N GLY A 159 -21.43 -2.89 5.70
CA GLY A 159 -21.07 -2.41 4.37
C GLY A 159 -19.73 -1.70 4.36
N LEU A 160 -19.05 -1.73 3.22
CA LEU A 160 -17.74 -1.14 3.02
C LEU A 160 -17.84 0.39 3.03
N ARG A 161 -17.03 1.05 3.87
CA ARG A 161 -16.88 2.50 3.95
C ARG A 161 -15.79 2.97 2.98
N THR A 162 -16.09 2.86 1.68
CA THR A 162 -15.10 3.15 0.64
C THR A 162 -14.70 4.61 0.59
N ASP A 163 -15.57 5.52 1.05
CA ASP A 163 -15.29 6.95 1.21
C ASP A 163 -14.11 7.27 2.15
N LEU A 164 -13.73 6.33 3.02
CA LEU A 164 -12.58 6.44 3.93
C LEU A 164 -11.24 6.09 3.26
N LEU A 165 -11.26 5.51 2.05
CA LEU A 165 -10.05 5.25 1.26
C LEU A 165 -9.74 6.39 0.31
N ARG A 166 -8.45 6.61 0.07
CA ARG A 166 -7.94 7.54 -0.94
C ARG A 166 -6.88 6.87 -1.81
N PRO A 167 -7.00 6.85 -3.14
CA PRO A 167 -5.92 6.34 -3.99
C PRO A 167 -4.75 7.32 -3.95
N VAL A 168 -3.53 6.80 -3.87
CA VAL A 168 -2.32 7.63 -3.72
C VAL A 168 -1.18 7.28 -4.68
N ALA A 169 -1.17 6.07 -5.25
CA ALA A 169 -0.24 5.70 -6.32
C ALA A 169 -0.68 4.42 -7.08
N HIS A 170 -0.15 4.23 -8.28
CA HIS A 170 -0.30 3.02 -9.08
C HIS A 170 1.07 2.57 -9.61
N TRP A 171 1.47 1.34 -9.31
CA TRP A 171 2.83 0.84 -9.58
C TRP A 171 2.83 -0.55 -10.21
N LEU A 172 3.76 -0.78 -11.13
CA LEU A 172 4.03 -2.08 -11.74
C LEU A 172 5.45 -2.52 -11.41
N SER A 173 5.61 -3.71 -10.81
CA SER A 173 6.91 -4.29 -10.47
C SER A 173 7.88 -4.35 -11.67
N PRO A 174 9.21 -4.26 -11.43
CA PRO A 174 10.23 -4.36 -12.47
C PRO A 174 10.07 -5.62 -13.32
N ASN A 175 10.55 -5.55 -14.56
CA ASN A 175 10.42 -6.65 -15.50
C ASN A 175 11.21 -7.91 -15.11
N PHE A 176 12.32 -7.74 -14.38
CA PHE A 176 13.17 -8.85 -13.94
C PHE A 176 12.59 -9.62 -12.73
N ALA A 177 11.61 -9.07 -12.01
CA ALA A 177 11.12 -9.67 -10.79
C ALA A 177 10.40 -11.01 -11.06
N PHE A 178 10.76 -12.06 -10.32
CA PHE A 178 10.17 -13.41 -10.50
C PHE A 178 8.68 -13.48 -10.16
N ARG A 179 8.26 -12.65 -9.21
CA ARG A 179 6.86 -12.36 -8.88
C ARG A 179 6.64 -10.90 -9.24
N ARG A 180 5.58 -10.60 -9.99
CA ARG A 180 5.27 -9.22 -10.41
C ARG A 180 3.90 -8.83 -9.91
N PHE A 181 3.76 -7.57 -9.53
CA PHE A 181 2.53 -7.00 -9.04
C PHE A 181 2.20 -5.71 -9.77
N ASP A 182 0.93 -5.56 -10.07
CA ASP A 182 0.30 -4.33 -10.53
C ASP A 182 -0.55 -3.85 -9.35
N THR A 183 0.02 -2.91 -8.59
CA THR A 183 -0.41 -2.55 -7.24
C THR A 183 -1.00 -1.15 -7.23
N TRP A 184 -2.26 -1.07 -6.79
CA TRP A 184 -2.85 0.19 -6.37
C TRP A 184 -2.57 0.46 -4.90
N TYR A 185 -1.98 1.61 -4.60
CA TYR A 185 -1.77 2.07 -3.25
C TYR A 185 -2.87 3.04 -2.86
N PHE A 186 -3.41 2.83 -1.67
CA PHE A 186 -4.39 3.68 -1.02
C PHE A 186 -3.85 4.20 0.30
N ALA A 187 -4.50 5.24 0.84
CA ALA A 187 -4.29 5.73 2.18
C ALA A 187 -5.63 5.80 2.92
N ALA A 188 -5.57 5.57 4.23
CA ALA A 188 -6.70 5.71 5.15
C ALA A 188 -6.22 6.20 6.51
N THR A 189 -7.10 6.91 7.22
CA THR A 189 -6.91 7.14 8.65
C THR A 189 -7.43 5.96 9.46
N VAL A 190 -6.94 5.79 10.68
CA VAL A 190 -7.46 4.77 11.60
C VAL A 190 -8.86 5.19 12.09
N PRO A 191 -9.90 4.37 11.90
CA PRO A 191 -11.20 4.63 12.51
C PRO A 191 -11.10 4.72 14.04
N LEU A 192 -11.93 5.56 14.65
CA LEU A 192 -11.96 5.71 16.10
C LEU A 192 -12.17 4.34 16.79
N ARG A 193 -11.46 4.09 17.91
CA ARG A 193 -11.52 2.84 18.71
C ARG A 193 -11.00 1.58 17.99
N GLN A 194 -10.30 1.72 16.87
CA GLN A 194 -9.52 0.62 16.29
C GLN A 194 -8.03 0.90 16.46
N GLU A 195 -7.24 -0.15 16.64
CA GLU A 195 -5.78 -0.08 16.71
C GLU A 195 -5.18 -1.23 15.89
N PRO A 196 -4.11 -1.00 15.11
CA PRO A 196 -3.54 -2.04 14.29
C PRO A 196 -2.85 -3.09 15.16
N THR A 197 -3.21 -4.34 14.94
CA THR A 197 -2.65 -5.52 15.60
C THR A 197 -2.26 -6.57 14.59
N LEU A 198 -1.13 -7.22 14.83
CA LEU A 198 -0.64 -8.30 13.97
C LEU A 198 -1.41 -9.61 14.20
N LEU A 199 -1.47 -10.46 13.17
CA LEU A 199 -1.92 -11.85 13.32
C LEU A 199 -0.98 -12.63 14.24
N ARG A 200 -1.54 -13.44 15.15
CA ARG A 200 -0.79 -14.12 16.23
C ARG A 200 0.36 -14.99 15.73
N GLY A 201 0.11 -15.78 14.69
CA GLY A 201 1.09 -16.74 14.15
C GLY A 201 1.90 -16.27 12.95
N LYS A 202 1.45 -15.20 12.26
CA LYS A 202 2.05 -14.75 10.99
C LYS A 202 2.80 -13.43 11.11
N GLY A 203 2.38 -12.54 12.00
CA GLY A 203 2.97 -11.22 12.14
C GLY A 203 4.24 -11.26 13.00
N LYS A 204 5.34 -10.73 12.46
CA LYS A 204 6.62 -10.67 13.17
C LYS A 204 6.98 -9.26 13.63
N TRP A 205 6.55 -8.25 12.89
CA TRP A 205 6.84 -6.86 13.19
C TRP A 205 5.84 -5.96 12.47
N GLY A 206 5.36 -4.94 13.18
CA GLY A 206 4.50 -3.90 12.67
C GLY A 206 4.56 -2.71 13.61
N ARG A 207 4.80 -1.52 13.07
CA ARG A 207 5.00 -0.33 13.90
C ARG A 207 4.56 0.93 13.20
N TRP A 208 4.07 1.87 14.00
CA TRP A 208 3.95 3.26 13.62
C TRP A 208 5.33 3.91 13.48
N CYS A 209 5.57 4.55 12.34
CA CYS A 209 6.84 5.18 12.00
C CYS A 209 6.60 6.60 11.48
N VAL A 210 7.27 7.59 12.08
CA VAL A 210 7.21 8.98 11.61
C VAL A 210 7.93 9.08 10.28
N ALA A 211 7.23 9.49 9.22
CA ALA A 211 7.74 9.41 7.86
C ALA A 211 9.04 10.21 7.69
N SER A 212 9.09 11.42 8.26
CA SER A 212 10.27 12.30 8.20
C SER A 212 11.50 11.67 8.85
N GLN A 213 11.33 10.92 9.93
CA GLN A 213 12.44 10.25 10.63
C GLN A 213 12.97 9.05 9.85
N VAL A 214 12.08 8.30 9.19
CA VAL A 214 12.46 7.19 8.31
C VAL A 214 13.25 7.72 7.11
N VAL A 215 12.72 8.75 6.43
CA VAL A 215 13.37 9.37 5.27
C VAL A 215 14.73 9.98 5.63
N ALA A 216 14.83 10.69 6.77
CA ALA A 216 16.09 11.29 7.22
C ALA A 216 17.21 10.26 7.46
N LYS A 217 16.86 9.01 7.76
CA LYS A 217 17.79 7.91 8.03
C LYS A 217 17.82 6.86 6.92
N ARG A 218 17.30 7.16 5.73
CA ARG A 218 17.13 6.17 4.64
C ARG A 218 18.42 5.46 4.21
N ASN A 219 19.56 6.14 4.32
CA ASN A 219 20.88 5.62 3.96
C ASN A 219 21.57 4.86 5.11
N SER A 220 20.94 4.74 6.28
CA SER A 220 21.44 3.94 7.39
C SER A 220 20.59 2.69 7.58
N SER A 221 21.06 1.77 8.43
CA SER A 221 20.33 0.55 8.80
C SER A 221 19.24 0.77 9.85
N THR A 222 18.94 2.01 10.27
CA THR A 222 18.11 2.25 11.47
C THR A 222 16.72 1.59 11.40
N LEU A 223 16.03 1.64 10.26
CA LEU A 223 14.74 0.95 10.14
C LEU A 223 14.93 -0.57 10.09
N GLY A 224 15.91 -1.05 9.32
CA GLY A 224 16.22 -2.48 9.20
C GLY A 224 16.57 -3.13 10.54
N ASP A 225 17.40 -2.46 11.34
CA ASP A 225 17.79 -2.90 12.69
C ASP A 225 16.61 -2.86 13.66
N MET A 226 15.69 -1.89 13.50
CA MET A 226 14.46 -1.83 14.29
C MET A 226 13.49 -2.97 13.96
N VAL A 227 13.45 -3.43 12.71
CA VAL A 227 12.68 -4.60 12.28
C VAL A 227 13.31 -5.90 12.81
N GLY A 228 14.64 -5.95 12.84
CA GLY A 228 15.40 -6.97 13.55
C GLY A 228 15.33 -8.37 12.93
N GLN A 229 14.94 -8.48 11.67
CA GLN A 229 14.91 -9.76 10.94
C GLN A 229 16.23 -9.98 10.17
N PRO A 230 16.66 -11.24 9.94
CA PRO A 230 17.95 -11.54 9.29
C PRO A 230 18.14 -10.88 7.91
N ASN A 231 17.05 -10.65 7.18
CA ASN A 231 17.02 -10.00 5.88
C ASN A 231 16.67 -8.50 5.95
N THR A 232 16.89 -7.87 7.11
CA THR A 232 16.65 -6.42 7.31
C THR A 232 17.76 -5.76 8.12
N VAL A 233 18.37 -6.48 9.08
CA VAL A 233 19.47 -5.95 9.90
C VAL A 233 20.65 -5.55 9.01
N GLY A 234 21.21 -4.36 9.27
CA GLY A 234 22.33 -3.80 8.50
C GLY A 234 21.94 -3.26 7.12
N MET A 235 20.66 -3.29 6.73
CA MET A 235 20.20 -2.89 5.39
C MET A 235 19.55 -1.50 5.41
N SER A 236 19.82 -0.72 4.37
CA SER A 236 19.21 0.60 4.14
C SER A 236 17.72 0.51 3.83
N LEU A 237 17.04 1.67 3.80
CA LEU A 237 15.61 1.74 3.45
C LEU A 237 15.33 1.17 2.05
N SER A 238 16.16 1.49 1.06
CA SER A 238 15.98 1.02 -0.32
C SER A 238 16.21 -0.49 -0.45
N GLN A 239 17.06 -1.06 0.39
CA GLN A 239 17.36 -2.49 0.40
C GLN A 239 16.25 -3.33 1.04
N ILE A 240 15.41 -2.75 1.91
CA ILE A 240 14.33 -3.46 2.60
C ILE A 240 12.93 -3.06 2.15
N THR A 241 12.78 -2.00 1.35
CA THR A 241 11.48 -1.53 0.84
C THR A 241 11.44 -1.56 -0.69
N TYR A 242 10.42 -0.93 -1.26
CA TYR A 242 10.23 -0.76 -2.69
C TYR A 242 10.07 0.73 -3.01
N PRO A 243 10.45 1.23 -4.20
CA PRO A 243 10.42 2.67 -4.50
C PRO A 243 9.07 3.35 -4.21
N ALA A 244 7.95 2.64 -4.40
CA ALA A 244 6.63 3.16 -4.04
C ALA A 244 6.53 3.58 -2.56
N VAL A 245 7.07 2.77 -1.64
CA VAL A 245 7.04 3.02 -0.20
C VAL A 245 7.88 4.24 0.13
N GLU A 246 9.11 4.31 -0.37
CA GLU A 246 10.00 5.45 -0.16
C GLU A 246 9.41 6.77 -0.67
N ILE A 247 8.91 6.78 -1.90
CA ILE A 247 8.29 7.98 -2.49
C ILE A 247 7.04 8.40 -1.70
N MET A 248 6.26 7.45 -1.20
CA MET A 248 5.12 7.76 -0.35
C MET A 248 5.54 8.34 1.01
N LEU A 249 6.59 7.82 1.63
CA LEU A 249 7.14 8.36 2.88
C LEU A 249 7.65 9.79 2.71
N GLU A 250 8.30 10.11 1.60
CA GLU A 250 8.72 11.48 1.29
C GLU A 250 7.54 12.41 1.08
N ARG A 251 6.51 11.96 0.33
CA ARG A 251 5.27 12.74 0.18
C ARG A 251 4.56 12.99 1.50
N MET A 252 4.62 12.05 2.44
CA MET A 252 4.13 12.23 3.81
C MET A 252 5.00 13.21 4.60
N THR A 253 6.33 13.18 4.40
CA THR A 253 7.29 14.12 5.01
C THR A 253 7.06 15.56 4.55
N ASP A 254 6.77 15.75 3.27
CA ASP A 254 6.50 17.07 2.67
C ASP A 254 5.12 17.63 3.04
N ALA A 255 4.21 16.78 3.52
CA ALA A 255 2.86 17.18 3.87
C ALA A 255 2.80 17.83 5.25
N ASN A 256 2.11 18.97 5.35
CA ASN A 256 1.80 19.59 6.63
C ASN A 256 0.59 18.91 7.30
N GLY A 257 0.78 17.66 7.70
CA GLY A 257 -0.22 16.82 8.36
C GLY A 257 -1.08 15.97 7.41
N VAL A 258 -1.87 15.08 8.00
CA VAL A 258 -2.65 14.05 7.30
C VAL A 258 -3.70 14.68 6.39
N VAL A 259 -4.38 15.74 6.83
CA VAL A 259 -5.38 16.43 6.00
C VAL A 259 -4.75 16.93 4.69
N ALA A 260 -3.57 17.55 4.76
CA ALA A 260 -2.85 18.02 3.58
C ALA A 260 -2.41 16.84 2.70
N TYR A 261 -1.91 15.75 3.30
CA TYR A 261 -1.51 14.54 2.57
C TYR A 261 -2.69 13.92 1.81
N LEU A 262 -3.84 13.73 2.46
CA LEU A 262 -5.02 13.08 1.87
C LEU A 262 -5.74 13.96 0.85
N SER A 263 -5.71 15.29 1.02
CA SER A 263 -6.40 16.24 0.14
C SER A 263 -5.61 16.58 -1.13
N ARG A 264 -4.33 16.16 -1.23
CA ARG A 264 -3.49 16.42 -2.40
C ARG A 264 -4.07 15.75 -3.65
N VAL A 265 -4.30 16.55 -4.69
CA VAL A 265 -4.66 16.05 -6.03
C VAL A 265 -3.43 15.36 -6.64
N ARG A 266 -3.65 14.21 -7.28
CA ARG A 266 -2.58 13.36 -7.85
C ARG A 266 -2.98 12.91 -9.24
N SER A 267 -2.00 12.78 -10.14
CA SER A 267 -2.14 11.90 -11.30
C SER A 267 -1.77 10.48 -10.89
N PHE A 268 -2.42 9.50 -11.49
CA PHE A 268 -2.16 8.08 -11.25
C PHE A 268 -1.52 7.42 -12.47
N ASP A 269 -0.61 8.15 -13.12
CA ASP A 269 0.22 7.60 -14.18
C ASP A 269 0.97 6.39 -13.64
N LEU A 270 0.84 5.26 -14.35
CA LEU A 270 1.47 4.01 -13.93
C LEU A 270 2.97 4.21 -13.78
N GLN A 271 3.47 3.99 -12.56
CA GLN A 271 4.90 4.04 -12.27
C GLN A 271 5.52 2.66 -12.47
N HIS A 272 6.60 2.60 -13.24
CA HIS A 272 7.36 1.38 -13.48
C HIS A 272 8.84 1.64 -13.25
N PRO A 273 9.48 1.01 -12.25
CA PRO A 273 10.91 1.10 -12.09
C PRO A 273 11.64 0.22 -13.11
N ASP A 274 12.54 0.83 -13.86
CA ASP A 274 13.41 0.17 -14.81
C ASP A 274 14.71 -0.28 -14.14
N LEU A 275 15.31 -1.35 -14.67
CA LEU A 275 16.63 -1.77 -14.21
C LEU A 275 17.71 -0.87 -14.83
N LEU A 276 18.52 -0.24 -13.98
CA LEU A 276 19.72 0.49 -14.38
C LEU A 276 20.95 -0.19 -13.79
N VAL A 277 22.01 -0.32 -14.59
CA VAL A 277 23.33 -0.77 -14.11
C VAL A 277 24.30 0.39 -14.21
N ARG A 278 24.99 0.69 -13.11
CA ARG A 278 26.02 1.73 -13.04
C ARG A 278 27.21 1.22 -12.24
N ASP A 279 28.38 1.23 -12.85
CA ASP A 279 29.65 0.83 -12.20
C ASP A 279 29.55 -0.57 -11.55
N GLY A 280 28.86 -1.50 -12.22
CA GLY A 280 28.62 -2.87 -11.73
C GLY A 280 27.55 -3.00 -10.64
N THR A 281 26.91 -1.90 -10.23
CA THR A 281 25.83 -1.88 -9.24
C THR A 281 24.46 -1.78 -9.92
N TYR A 282 23.48 -2.53 -9.40
CA TYR A 282 22.12 -2.59 -9.94
C TYR A 282 21.18 -1.67 -9.16
N TYR A 283 20.43 -0.85 -9.89
CA TYR A 283 19.49 0.12 -9.35
C TYR A 283 18.11 -0.05 -9.98
N LEU A 284 17.08 0.30 -9.21
CA LEU A 284 15.76 0.62 -9.71
C LEU A 284 15.69 2.09 -10.04
N GLU A 285 15.45 2.40 -11.31
CA GLU A 285 15.27 3.74 -11.80
C GLU A 285 13.80 4.08 -11.91
N VAL A 286 13.38 5.17 -11.26
CA VAL A 286 12.03 5.73 -11.40
C VAL A 286 12.13 7.09 -12.07
N ILE A 287 11.38 7.24 -13.15
CA ILE A 287 11.30 8.48 -13.93
C ILE A 287 10.01 9.22 -13.55
N GLY A 288 10.16 10.34 -12.83
CA GLY A 288 9.05 11.20 -12.46
C GLY A 288 8.77 12.30 -13.50
N THR A 289 7.48 12.55 -13.77
CA THR A 289 7.05 13.78 -14.45
C THR A 289 7.09 14.94 -13.46
N GLN A 290 7.86 15.98 -13.77
CA GLN A 290 8.04 17.16 -12.91
C GLN A 290 6.75 18.00 -12.75
N LYS A 291 5.66 17.62 -13.43
CA LYS A 291 4.43 18.40 -13.61
C LYS A 291 3.27 18.00 -12.68
N ALA A 292 3.38 16.94 -11.88
CA ALA A 292 2.30 16.53 -10.96
C ALA A 292 2.25 17.34 -9.65
N ASP A 293 3.19 18.28 -9.44
CA ASP A 293 3.45 18.88 -8.13
C ASP A 293 3.06 20.36 -7.99
N SER A 294 2.41 20.99 -8.98
CA SER A 294 1.80 22.30 -8.74
C SER A 294 0.45 22.13 -8.06
N ALA A 295 0.39 22.51 -6.78
CA ALA A 295 -0.84 22.65 -6.02
C ALA A 295 -1.79 23.64 -6.72
N SER A 296 -2.69 23.15 -7.59
CA SER A 296 -3.84 23.95 -7.97
C SER A 296 -4.87 23.83 -6.86
N SER A 297 -5.03 24.90 -6.08
CA SER A 297 -6.15 25.05 -5.17
C SER A 297 -7.47 24.82 -5.92
N TRP A 298 -8.34 24.00 -5.34
CA TRP A 298 -9.70 23.79 -5.84
C TRP A 298 -10.44 25.13 -5.92
N GLN A 299 -10.80 25.56 -7.14
CA GLN A 299 -11.90 26.51 -7.32
C GLN A 299 -13.20 25.71 -7.24
N ALA A 300 -13.94 25.90 -6.15
CA ALA A 300 -15.32 25.43 -6.05
C ALA A 300 -16.16 26.23 -7.05
N THR A 301 -16.60 25.58 -8.12
CA THR A 301 -17.71 26.10 -8.93
C THR A 301 -18.99 25.89 -8.14
N ALA A 302 -19.40 26.94 -7.40
CA ALA A 302 -20.77 27.09 -6.96
C ALA A 302 -21.64 27.34 -8.21
N GLY A 303 -22.51 26.40 -8.54
CA GLY A 303 -23.54 26.56 -9.56
C GLY A 303 -24.90 26.42 -8.89
N HIS A 304 -25.69 27.50 -9.02
CA HIS A 304 -27.09 27.63 -8.61
C HIS A 304 -28.00 26.58 -9.27
#